data_AF-G2SMD3-F1
#
_entry.id   AF-G2SMD3-F1
#
_cell.length_a   1.000
_cell.length_b   1.000
_cell.length_c   1.000
_cell.angle_alpha   90.00
_cell.angle_beta   90.00
_cell.angle_gamma   90.00
#
_symmetry.space_group_name_H-M   'P 1'
#
loop_
_entity.id
_entity.type
_entity.pdbx_description
1 polymer ?
#
loop_
_entity_poly.entity_id
_entity_poly.type
_entity_poly.pdbx_seq_one_letter_code
_entity_poly.pdbx_strand_id
1 'polypeptide(L)'
;MNGGYGQISRIAILPVTSHCRMPLKVDKIRGKRLLDKNPYMYDIYPTEEKRRFLTVFQLYDGIGEWYDFSILPAKSGTFKVGCN
;
A
#
# COMPACT_ATOMS: atom_id res chain seq x y z
N MET A 1 -27.00 -25.94 -4.21
CA MET A 1 -26.29 -25.18 -3.16
C MET A 1 -25.17 -24.40 -3.83
N ASN A 2 -25.39 -23.12 -4.11
CA ASN A 2 -24.42 -22.26 -4.80
C ASN A 2 -23.45 -21.66 -3.77
N GLY A 3 -22.30 -22.33 -3.59
CA GLY A 3 -21.18 -21.79 -2.82
C GLY A 3 -20.37 -20.86 -3.71
N GLY A 4 -20.73 -19.57 -3.75
CA GLY A 4 -19.91 -18.53 -4.35
C GLY A 4 -18.65 -18.33 -3.51
N TYR A 5 -17.57 -19.03 -3.85
CA TYR A 5 -16.25 -18.77 -3.27
C TYR A 5 -15.80 -17.39 -3.72
N GLY A 6 -15.92 -16.42 -2.80
CA GLY A 6 -15.35 -15.09 -2.93
C GLY A 6 -13.90 -15.21 -3.38
N GLN A 7 -13.59 -14.53 -4.48
CA GLN A 7 -12.29 -14.50 -5.11
C GLN A 7 -11.33 -13.70 -4.21
N ILE A 8 -10.83 -14.33 -3.15
CA ILE A 8 -9.82 -13.75 -2.27
C ILE A 8 -8.54 -13.64 -3.08
N SER A 9 -7.96 -12.44 -3.10
CA SER A 9 -6.67 -12.12 -3.72
C SER A 9 -5.62 -13.14 -3.27
N ARG A 10 -5.19 -14.04 -4.16
CA ARG A 10 -4.30 -15.16 -3.85
C ARG A 10 -2.80 -14.79 -3.80
N ILE A 11 -2.50 -13.51 -3.98
CA ILE A 11 -1.15 -12.94 -3.88
C ILE A 11 -0.98 -12.40 -2.48
N ALA A 12 0.01 -12.93 -1.76
CA ALA A 12 0.45 -12.38 -0.48
C ALA A 12 1.78 -11.64 -0.69
N ILE A 13 1.82 -10.38 -0.31
CA ILE A 13 3.08 -9.64 -0.21
C ILE A 13 3.62 -9.93 1.19
N LEU A 14 4.74 -10.66 1.26
CA LEU A 14 5.47 -10.94 2.50
C LEU A 14 6.27 -9.69 2.91
N PRO A 15 6.85 -9.61 4.12
CA PRO A 15 7.37 -8.34 4.63
C PRO A 15 8.35 -7.71 3.66
N VAL A 16 8.19 -6.39 3.44
CA VAL A 16 9.15 -5.58 2.74
C VAL A 16 10.42 -5.53 3.61
N THR A 17 11.34 -6.45 3.36
CA THR A 17 12.63 -6.52 4.04
C THR A 17 13.54 -5.46 3.43
N SER A 18 13.31 -4.22 3.82
CA SER A 18 14.09 -3.09 3.34
C SER A 18 14.77 -2.43 4.52
N HIS A 19 16.01 -2.02 4.32
CA HIS A 19 16.59 -0.89 5.03
C HIS A 19 15.77 0.35 4.66
N CYS A 20 14.52 0.43 5.11
CA CYS A 20 13.59 1.47 4.71
C CYS A 20 14.04 2.76 5.36
N ARG A 21 14.65 3.65 4.59
CA ARG A 21 14.76 5.04 5.04
C ARG A 21 13.35 5.62 4.91
N MET A 22 12.65 5.78 6.04
CA MET A 22 11.37 6.48 6.14
C MET A 22 11.66 7.95 6.47
N PRO A 23 11.96 8.85 5.50
CA PRO A 23 12.64 10.07 5.87
C PRO A 23 11.71 11.27 6.00
N LEU A 24 10.46 11.27 5.53
CA LEU A 24 9.66 12.49 5.54
C LEU A 24 8.17 12.29 5.79
N LYS A 25 7.66 13.08 6.74
CA LYS A 25 6.27 13.51 6.80
C LYS A 25 5.99 14.32 5.52
N VAL A 26 5.02 13.87 4.73
CA VAL A 26 4.62 14.61 3.53
C VAL A 26 3.99 15.95 3.94
N ASP A 27 4.37 17.03 3.27
CA ASP A 27 3.79 18.35 3.52
C ASP A 27 2.28 18.37 3.23
N LYS A 28 1.55 19.29 3.89
CA LYS A 28 0.08 19.37 3.76
C LYS A 28 -0.39 19.56 2.31
N ILE A 29 0.40 20.21 1.45
CA ILE A 29 0.02 20.50 0.06
C ILE A 29 0.09 19.22 -0.78
N ARG A 30 1.18 18.46 -0.67
CA ARG A 30 1.33 17.15 -1.30
C ARG A 30 0.35 16.13 -0.71
N GLY A 31 0.07 16.19 0.59
CA GLY A 31 -0.93 15.36 1.25
C GLY A 31 -2.35 15.56 0.68
N LYS A 32 -2.77 16.81 0.46
CA LYS A 32 -4.07 17.10 -0.17
C LYS A 32 -4.15 16.55 -1.60
N ARG A 33 -3.09 16.74 -2.40
CA ARG A 33 -3.03 16.20 -3.77
C ARG A 33 -3.11 14.67 -3.80
N LEU A 34 -2.58 13.98 -2.78
CA LEU A 34 -2.68 12.53 -2.66
C LEU A 34 -4.10 12.08 -2.29
N LEU A 35 -4.77 12.80 -1.40
CA LEU A 35 -6.18 12.56 -1.06
C LEU A 35 -7.09 12.78 -2.29
N ASP A 36 -6.86 13.83 -3.06
CA ASP A 36 -7.63 14.11 -4.28
C ASP A 36 -7.45 13.03 -5.35
N LYS A 37 -6.27 12.40 -5.41
CA LYS A 37 -6.00 11.27 -6.31
C LYS A 37 -6.55 9.95 -5.81
N ASN A 38 -6.92 9.84 -4.54
CA ASN A 38 -7.48 8.64 -3.93
C ASN A 38 -8.82 8.95 -3.25
N PRO A 39 -9.92 9.06 -4.02
CA PRO A 39 -11.23 9.47 -3.51
C PRO A 39 -11.75 8.60 -2.36
N TYR A 40 -11.35 7.32 -2.32
CA TYR A 40 -11.67 6.39 -1.23
C TYR A 40 -11.25 6.90 0.16
N MET A 41 -10.22 7.75 0.23
CA MET A 41 -9.82 8.39 1.50
C MET A 41 -10.91 9.29 2.08
N TYR A 42 -11.78 9.86 1.24
CA TYR A 42 -12.93 10.64 1.71
C TYR A 42 -14.04 9.74 2.29
N ASP A 43 -14.13 8.49 1.86
CA ASP A 43 -15.12 7.53 2.40
C ASP A 43 -14.74 7.10 3.81
N ILE A 44 -13.45 6.82 4.04
CA ILE A 44 -12.94 6.44 5.37
C ILE A 44 -12.68 7.64 6.30
N TYR A 45 -12.42 8.83 5.73
CA TYR A 45 -12.21 10.09 6.47
C TYR A 45 -13.13 11.22 5.95
N PRO A 46 -14.45 11.13 6.20
CA PRO A 46 -15.44 12.03 5.59
C PRO A 46 -15.37 13.46 6.08
N THR A 47 -14.93 13.71 7.32
CA THR A 47 -14.87 15.06 7.89
C THR A 47 -13.49 15.68 7.76
N GLU A 48 -13.43 17.01 7.62
CA GLU A 48 -12.14 17.73 7.57
C GLU A 48 -11.31 17.54 8.84
N GLU A 49 -11.96 17.48 10.00
CA GLU A 49 -11.27 17.28 11.29
C GLU A 49 -10.52 15.95 11.33
N LYS A 50 -11.13 14.87 10.85
CA LYS A 50 -10.47 13.55 10.74
C LYS A 50 -9.29 13.61 9.77
N ARG A 51 -9.43 14.35 8.67
CA ARG A 51 -8.37 14.53 7.67
C ARG A 51 -7.19 15.36 8.20
N ARG A 52 -7.41 16.29 9.15
CA ARG A 52 -6.34 17.13 9.74
C ARG A 52 -5.32 16.33 10.55
N PHE A 53 -5.70 15.19 11.10
CA PHE A 53 -4.81 14.32 11.89
C PHE A 53 -4.06 13.28 11.04
N LEU A 54 -4.36 13.18 9.75
CA LEU A 54 -3.68 12.23 8.87
C LEU A 54 -2.20 12.59 8.73
N THR A 55 -1.36 11.63 9.07
CA THR A 55 0.08 11.71 8.80
C THR A 55 0.39 10.78 7.65
N VAL A 56 0.83 11.37 6.54
CA VAL A 56 1.21 10.62 5.34
C VAL A 56 2.71 10.39 5.38
N PHE A 57 3.09 9.12 5.24
CA PHE A 57 4.46 8.68 5.10
C PHE A 57 4.68 8.22 3.66
N GLN A 58 5.88 8.47 3.13
CA GLN A 58 6.30 7.99 1.82
C GLN A 58 7.42 6.97 1.99
N LEU A 59 7.23 5.78 1.40
CA LEU A 59 8.32 4.84 1.21
C LEU A 59 9.17 5.32 0.03
N TYR A 60 10.41 5.74 0.32
CA TYR A 60 11.32 6.32 -0.70
C TYR A 60 12.18 5.27 -1.40
N ASP A 61 12.61 4.25 -0.66
CA ASP A 61 13.46 3.18 -1.16
C ASP A 61 13.16 1.89 -0.39
N GLY A 62 13.02 0.79 -1.11
CA GLY A 62 12.90 -0.52 -0.52
C GLY A 62 12.85 -1.65 -1.53
N ILE A 63 13.24 -2.83 -1.06
CA ILE A 63 13.13 -4.09 -1.78
C ILE A 63 12.06 -4.90 -1.05
N GLY A 64 11.09 -5.42 -1.79
CA GLY A 64 10.05 -6.29 -1.28
C GLY A 64 10.06 -7.64 -1.97
N GLU A 65 9.52 -8.64 -1.28
CA GLU A 65 9.29 -9.98 -1.83
C GLU A 65 7.79 -10.25 -1.92
N TRP A 66 7.36 -10.89 -3.00
CA TRP A 66 5.98 -11.34 -3.16
C TRP A 66 5.93 -12.83 -3.44
N TYR A 67 4.83 -13.46 -2.99
CA TYR A 67 4.58 -14.88 -3.16
C TYR A 67 3.15 -15.08 -3.68
N ASP A 68 3.02 -15.84 -4.77
CA ASP A 68 1.73 -16.26 -5.31
C ASP A 68 1.43 -17.69 -4.87
N PHE A 69 0.49 -17.80 -3.94
CA PHE A 69 0.00 -19.07 -3.39
C PHE A 69 -1.13 -19.68 -4.23
N SER A 70 -1.49 -19.05 -5.37
CA SER A 70 -2.51 -19.58 -6.29
C SER A 70 -2.12 -20.88 -6.98
N ILE A 71 -0.83 -21.18 -7.00
CA ILE A 71 -0.22 -22.22 -7.83
C ILE A 71 0.78 -23.02 -6.99
N LEU A 72 0.92 -24.30 -7.31
CA LEU A 72 1.91 -25.19 -6.70
C LEU A 72 2.89 -25.66 -7.78
N PRO A 73 4.22 -25.49 -7.59
CA PRO A 73 4.85 -24.80 -6.46
C PRO A 73 4.58 -23.29 -6.50
N ALA A 74 4.57 -22.66 -5.32
CA ALA A 74 4.34 -21.22 -5.19
C ALA A 74 5.40 -20.43 -5.98
N LYS A 75 4.97 -19.43 -6.74
CA LYS A 75 5.91 -18.51 -7.41
C LYS A 75 6.31 -17.41 -6.44
N SER A 76 7.58 -17.07 -6.43
CA SER A 76 8.10 -15.92 -5.71
C SER A 76 8.82 -14.96 -6.65
N GLY A 77 8.90 -13.69 -6.24
CA GLY A 77 9.66 -12.67 -6.95
C GLY A 77 10.04 -11.52 -6.03
N THR A 78 11.04 -10.74 -6.45
CA THR A 78 11.45 -9.50 -5.78
C THR A 78 10.96 -8.31 -6.57
N PHE A 79 10.64 -7.22 -5.88
CA PHE A 79 10.34 -5.92 -6.48
C PHE A 79 11.11 -4.82 -5.74
N LYS A 80 11.39 -3.74 -6.45
CA LYS A 80 12.00 -2.54 -5.87
C LYS A 80 10.97 -1.41 -5.89
N VAL A 81 10.94 -0.64 -4.81
CA VAL A 81 10.15 0.57 -4.63
C VAL A 81 11.13 1.70 -4.46
N GLY A 82 11.03 2.75 -5.25
CA GLY A 82 12.12 3.72 -5.35
C GLY A 82 13.27 3.18 -6.21
N CYS A 83 14.31 4.01 -6.34
CA CYS A 83 15.31 4.04 -7.43
C CYS A 83 14.84 4.85 -8.66
N ASN A 84 15.32 6.09 -8.73
CA ASN A 84 15.78 6.70 -9.99
C ASN A 84 17.31 6.65 -9.98
#